data_AF-A0A2S8CIX7-F1
#
_entry.id   AF-A0A2S8CIX7-F1
#
_cell.length_a   1.000
_cell.length_b   1.000
_cell.length_c   1.000
_cell.angle_alpha   90.00
_cell.angle_beta   90.00
_cell.angle_gamma   90.00
#
_symmetry.space_group_name_H-M   'P 1'
#
loop_
_entity.id
_entity.type
_entity.pdbx_description
1 polymer ?
#
loop_
_entity_poly.entity_id
_entity_poly.type
_entity_poly.pdbx_seq_one_letter_code
_entity_poly.pdbx_strand_id
1 'polypeptide(L)'
;MANSSKSYEHTGQEEVDVYVDSGVGQPDRLERIWAPFRMAYIKKRTQDPFVEAPKKTDEDALIIARGEEVYALLNLFPYNAGHLMVVPYRKVANFEDLTDSETMELMAFVKKSIRVLKKISNPEGINVGFNLGKASGGSVGDHLHMHVVPRWSGDSNFMTILDGTKVLPQLLKETREALAQGWQEIELEDSQMEASRMENPSA
;
A
#
# COMPACT_ATOMS: atom_id res chain seq x y z
N MET A 1 -51.08 35.60 35.16
CA MET A 1 -51.32 36.29 33.87
C MET A 1 -49.96 36.46 33.21
N ALA A 2 -49.67 36.07 31.97
CA ALA A 2 -50.39 35.36 30.93
C ALA A 2 -49.33 34.68 30.03
N ASN A 3 -49.74 33.59 29.37
CA ASN A 3 -49.00 32.87 28.34
C ASN A 3 -48.67 33.76 27.14
N SER A 4 -47.55 33.48 26.46
CA SER A 4 -47.42 33.69 25.03
C SER A 4 -46.41 32.70 24.44
N SER A 5 -46.83 32.09 23.34
CA SER A 5 -46.27 30.93 22.67
C SER A 5 -45.97 31.25 21.21
N LYS A 6 -44.97 30.56 20.65
CA LYS A 6 -44.53 30.47 19.22
C LYS A 6 -43.60 31.63 18.78
N SER A 7 -42.56 31.40 17.99
CA SER A 7 -42.40 30.46 16.86
C SER A 7 -40.97 29.93 16.69
N TYR A 8 -40.87 28.68 16.25
CA TYR A 8 -39.66 28.07 15.67
C TYR A 8 -39.42 28.67 14.28
N GLU A 9 -38.21 29.16 14.01
CA GLU A 9 -37.64 29.26 12.67
C GLU A 9 -36.43 28.32 12.61
N HIS A 10 -36.52 27.30 11.77
CA HIS A 10 -35.46 26.35 11.47
C HIS A 10 -34.68 26.88 10.27
N THR A 11 -33.62 27.65 10.51
CA THR A 11 -32.58 27.89 9.50
C THR A 11 -31.45 26.91 9.75
N GLY A 12 -31.52 25.76 9.07
CA GLY A 12 -30.47 24.76 9.05
C GLY A 12 -29.19 25.35 8.47
N GLN A 13 -28.19 25.53 9.32
CA GLN A 13 -26.78 25.53 8.94
C GLN A 13 -26.16 24.35 9.69
N GLU A 14 -25.76 23.32 8.96
CA GLU A 14 -24.97 22.22 9.51
C GLU A 14 -23.70 22.83 10.11
N GLU A 15 -23.56 22.74 11.43
CA GLU A 15 -22.30 23.01 12.11
C GLU A 15 -21.29 21.99 11.58
N VAL A 16 -20.47 22.43 10.62
CA VAL A 16 -19.28 21.70 10.20
C VAL A 16 -18.36 21.72 11.42
N ASP A 17 -18.25 20.58 12.09
CA ASP A 17 -17.27 20.37 13.16
C ASP A 17 -15.86 20.58 12.57
N VAL A 18 -15.35 21.81 12.68
CA VAL A 18 -14.02 22.16 12.20
C VAL A 18 -13.03 21.51 13.16
N TYR A 19 -12.48 20.36 12.75
CA TYR A 19 -11.38 19.72 13.47
C TYR A 19 -10.15 20.63 13.42
N VAL A 20 -9.83 21.30 14.53
CA VAL A 20 -8.64 22.14 14.66
C VAL A 20 -7.47 21.27 15.10
N ASP A 21 -6.55 21.03 14.16
CA ASP A 21 -5.26 20.39 14.42
C ASP A 21 -4.40 21.29 15.32
N SER A 22 -3.98 20.77 16.48
CA SER A 22 -3.21 21.49 17.51
C SER A 22 -1.72 21.11 17.52
N GLY A 23 -1.21 20.54 16.42
CA GLY A 23 0.22 20.26 16.24
C GLY A 23 1.08 21.53 16.10
N VAL A 24 2.39 21.38 16.32
CA VAL A 24 3.39 22.45 16.08
C VAL A 24 3.73 22.55 14.59
N GLY A 25 3.36 23.67 13.96
CA GLY A 25 3.65 24.01 12.57
C GLY A 25 2.89 25.27 12.12
N GLN A 26 3.42 26.04 11.15
CA GLN A 26 2.72 27.20 10.61
C GLN A 26 1.47 26.74 9.82
N PRO A 27 0.29 27.34 10.01
CA PRO A 27 -0.90 27.01 9.21
C PRO A 27 -0.68 27.42 7.75
N ASP A 28 -0.72 26.46 6.83
CA ASP A 28 -0.81 26.74 5.40
C ASP A 28 -2.25 26.57 4.91
N ARG A 29 -2.59 27.20 3.77
CA ARG A 29 -3.94 27.18 3.18
C ARG A 29 -4.21 25.91 2.36
N LEU A 30 -3.39 24.87 2.51
CA LEU A 30 -3.65 23.58 1.89
C LEU A 30 -4.58 22.83 2.84
N GLU A 31 -5.86 22.75 2.48
CA GLU A 31 -6.72 21.71 3.02
C GLU A 31 -5.99 20.39 2.80
N ARG A 32 -5.52 19.78 3.89
CA ARG A 32 -4.85 18.49 3.83
C ARG A 32 -5.89 17.51 3.33
N ILE A 33 -5.85 17.20 2.03
CA ILE A 33 -6.79 16.28 1.42
C ILE A 33 -6.42 14.88 1.91
N TRP A 34 -6.90 14.56 3.10
CA TRP A 34 -6.91 13.22 3.65
C TRP A 34 -7.80 12.39 2.75
N ALA A 35 -7.22 11.34 2.16
CA ALA A 35 -7.93 10.35 1.36
C ALA A 35 -9.26 9.95 2.03
N PRO A 36 -10.44 10.40 1.55
CA PRO A 36 -11.70 10.26 2.28
C PRO A 36 -12.07 8.78 2.51
N PHE A 37 -11.64 7.90 1.62
CA PHE A 37 -11.82 6.44 1.70
C PHE A 37 -11.05 5.78 2.84
N ARG A 38 -9.97 6.42 3.33
CA ARG A 38 -9.16 5.91 4.44
C ARG A 38 -9.93 5.94 5.75
N MET A 39 -10.83 6.93 5.95
CA MET A 39 -11.59 7.05 7.20
C MET A 39 -12.77 6.07 7.29
N ALA A 40 -13.45 5.77 6.18
CA ALA A 40 -14.61 4.87 6.17
C ALA A 40 -14.26 3.39 6.48
N TYR A 41 -13.00 2.98 6.29
CA TYR A 41 -12.56 1.60 6.49
C TYR A 41 -11.72 1.37 7.77
N ILE A 42 -11.42 2.43 8.54
CA ILE A 42 -10.85 2.29 9.89
C ILE A 42 -11.97 1.88 10.86
N LYS A 43 -12.53 0.68 10.65
CA LYS A 43 -13.06 -0.09 11.78
C LYS A 43 -11.87 -0.46 12.64
N LYS A 44 -11.98 -0.34 13.97
CA LYS A 44 -11.00 -0.86 14.95
C LYS A 44 -10.59 -2.28 14.54
N ARG A 45 -9.47 -2.42 13.84
CA ARG A 45 -8.85 -3.72 13.60
C ARG A 45 -8.21 -4.12 14.93
N THR A 46 -8.73 -5.18 15.53
CA THR A 46 -8.19 -5.76 16.75
C THR A 46 -6.88 -6.51 16.50
N GLN A 47 -6.58 -6.83 15.24
CA GLN A 47 -5.43 -7.64 14.83
C GLN A 47 -4.67 -7.00 13.67
N ASP A 48 -3.36 -7.23 13.66
CA ASP A 48 -2.43 -6.72 12.66
C ASP A 48 -2.69 -7.40 11.29
N PRO A 49 -3.01 -6.64 10.23
CA PRO A 49 -3.32 -7.22 8.94
C PRO A 49 -2.16 -7.98 8.30
N PHE A 50 -0.92 -7.62 8.61
CA PHE A 50 0.26 -8.28 8.05
C PHE A 50 0.60 -9.58 8.77
N VAL A 51 0.20 -9.73 10.02
CA VAL A 51 0.26 -11.02 10.73
C VAL A 51 -0.84 -11.98 10.25
N GLU A 52 -2.02 -11.45 9.91
CA GLU A 52 -3.15 -12.26 9.46
C GLU A 52 -3.11 -12.63 7.97
N ALA A 53 -2.51 -11.79 7.11
CA ALA A 53 -2.46 -12.03 5.67
C ALA A 53 -1.82 -13.38 5.29
N PRO A 54 -0.64 -13.77 5.82
CA PRO A 54 -0.02 -15.05 5.51
C PRO A 54 -0.84 -16.29 5.88
N LYS A 55 -1.82 -16.16 6.78
CA LYS A 55 -2.69 -17.26 7.23
C LYS A 55 -3.86 -17.54 6.28
N LYS A 56 -4.08 -16.67 5.30
CA LYS A 56 -5.13 -16.78 4.28
C LYS A 56 -4.54 -17.30 2.97
N THR A 57 -5.42 -17.63 2.02
CA THR A 57 -5.01 -17.88 0.65
C THR A 57 -4.46 -16.61 0.00
N ASP A 58 -3.68 -16.77 -1.06
CA ASP A 58 -3.05 -15.64 -1.73
C ASP A 58 -4.07 -14.70 -2.37
N GLU A 59 -5.19 -15.24 -2.84
CA GLU A 59 -6.28 -14.46 -3.43
C GLU A 59 -7.00 -13.62 -2.38
N ASP A 60 -7.23 -14.17 -1.19
CA ASP A 60 -7.96 -13.49 -0.11
C ASP A 60 -7.11 -12.43 0.59
N ALA A 61 -5.79 -12.64 0.65
CA ALA A 61 -4.84 -11.69 1.21
C ALA A 61 -4.21 -10.74 0.18
N LEU A 62 -4.49 -10.95 -1.11
CA LEU A 62 -3.85 -10.26 -2.23
C LEU A 62 -2.31 -10.44 -2.24
N ILE A 63 -1.84 -11.62 -1.81
CA ILE A 63 -0.43 -11.99 -1.86
C ILE A 63 -0.03 -12.31 -3.31
N ILE A 64 1.11 -11.76 -3.70
CA ILE A 64 1.72 -11.93 -5.02
C ILE A 64 2.74 -13.06 -4.97
N ALA A 65 3.56 -13.09 -3.92
CA ALA A 65 4.62 -14.08 -3.73
C ALA A 65 4.99 -14.24 -2.26
N ARG A 66 5.51 -15.42 -1.92
CA ARG A 66 5.95 -15.81 -0.57
C ARG A 66 7.41 -16.24 -0.63
N GLY A 67 8.22 -15.69 0.27
CA GLY A 67 9.61 -16.07 0.49
C GLY A 67 9.76 -16.88 1.77
N GLU A 68 10.98 -16.93 2.30
CA GLU A 68 11.29 -17.60 3.56
C GLU A 68 11.04 -16.68 4.77
N GLU A 69 11.52 -15.44 4.71
CA GLU A 69 11.47 -14.41 5.75
C GLU A 69 10.45 -13.30 5.42
N VAL A 70 10.17 -13.09 4.13
CA VAL A 70 9.29 -12.01 3.64
C VAL A 70 8.24 -12.49 2.65
N TYR A 71 7.26 -11.64 2.38
CA TYR A 71 6.28 -11.83 1.31
C TYR A 71 5.91 -10.51 0.65
N ALA A 72 5.35 -10.58 -0.56
CA ALA A 72 4.85 -9.43 -1.29
C ALA A 72 3.33 -9.51 -1.44
N LEU A 73 2.64 -8.39 -1.21
CA LEU A 73 1.17 -8.29 -1.37
C LEU A 73 0.77 -6.93 -1.95
N LEU A 74 -0.41 -6.85 -2.56
CA LEU A 74 -0.96 -5.57 -3.00
C LEU A 74 -1.41 -4.70 -1.82
N ASN A 75 -1.28 -3.40 -1.99
CA ASN A 75 -1.93 -2.45 -1.10
C ASN A 75 -3.43 -2.40 -1.41
N LEU A 76 -4.26 -2.55 -0.39
CA LEU A 76 -5.73 -2.46 -0.50
C LEU A 76 -6.19 -1.05 -0.90
N PHE A 77 -5.40 -0.02 -0.57
CA PHE A 77 -5.65 1.37 -0.94
C PHE A 77 -4.47 1.89 -1.75
N PRO A 78 -4.33 1.44 -3.01
CA PRO A 78 -3.15 1.72 -3.81
C PRO A 78 -3.12 3.20 -4.25
N TYR A 79 -1.91 3.78 -4.27
CA TYR A 79 -1.67 5.08 -4.94
C TYR A 79 -1.88 4.96 -6.46
N ASN A 80 -1.39 3.88 -7.06
CA ASN A 80 -1.52 3.55 -8.47
C ASN A 80 -1.73 2.03 -8.62
N ALA A 81 -2.32 1.60 -9.74
CA ALA A 81 -2.42 0.17 -10.07
C ALA A 81 -1.04 -0.50 -10.02
N GLY A 82 -0.95 -1.64 -9.34
CA GLY A 82 0.32 -2.34 -9.09
C GLY A 82 1.10 -1.85 -7.87
N HIS A 83 0.58 -0.89 -7.07
CA HIS A 83 1.16 -0.58 -5.77
C HIS A 83 1.15 -1.83 -4.88
N LEU A 84 2.34 -2.35 -4.61
CA LEU A 84 2.57 -3.48 -3.72
C LEU A 84 3.44 -3.09 -2.53
N MET A 85 3.46 -3.97 -1.53
CA MET A 85 4.30 -3.88 -0.35
C MET A 85 5.09 -5.17 -0.18
N VAL A 86 6.34 -5.05 0.27
CA VAL A 86 7.17 -6.18 0.73
C VAL A 86 7.24 -6.12 2.24
N VAL A 87 6.93 -7.24 2.91
CA VAL A 87 6.67 -7.29 4.35
C VAL A 87 7.37 -8.51 4.96
N PRO A 88 8.13 -8.36 6.06
CA PRO A 88 8.64 -9.49 6.82
C PRO A 88 7.51 -10.25 7.50
N TYR A 89 7.61 -11.57 7.61
CA TYR A 89 6.65 -12.37 8.38
C TYR A 89 6.68 -12.00 9.87
N ARG A 90 7.89 -11.77 10.40
CA ARG A 90 8.08 -11.30 11.76
C ARG A 90 7.56 -9.88 11.91
N LYS A 91 6.70 -9.65 12.90
CA LYS A 91 6.25 -8.32 13.28
C LYS A 91 7.42 -7.54 13.89
N VAL A 92 7.90 -6.56 13.15
CA VAL A 92 9.02 -5.69 13.50
C VAL A 92 8.69 -4.28 13.02
N ALA A 93 8.92 -3.25 13.84
CA ALA A 93 8.49 -1.89 13.52
C ALA A 93 9.57 -1.09 12.78
N ASN A 94 10.83 -1.28 13.17
CA ASN A 94 11.94 -0.47 12.68
C ASN A 94 12.79 -1.27 11.68
N PHE A 95 13.44 -0.56 10.77
CA PHE A 95 14.24 -1.17 9.72
C PHE A 95 15.54 -1.75 10.28
N GLU A 96 16.15 -1.06 11.24
CA GLU A 96 17.38 -1.44 11.94
C GLU A 96 17.21 -2.68 12.85
N ASP A 97 15.97 -3.11 13.10
CA ASP A 97 15.66 -4.30 13.90
C ASP A 97 15.52 -5.57 13.04
N LEU A 98 15.70 -5.47 11.72
CA LEU A 98 15.72 -6.63 10.82
C LEU A 98 17.00 -7.44 11.01
N THR A 99 16.90 -8.75 10.85
CA THR A 99 18.07 -9.60 10.69
C THR A 99 18.72 -9.35 9.31
N ASP A 100 19.97 -9.79 9.15
CA ASP A 100 20.64 -9.75 7.86
C ASP A 100 19.91 -10.61 6.81
N SER A 101 19.36 -11.76 7.22
CA SER A 101 18.56 -12.64 6.34
C SER A 101 17.30 -11.95 5.85
N GLU A 102 16.52 -11.37 6.77
CA GLU A 102 15.31 -10.61 6.45
C GLU A 102 15.62 -9.42 5.55
N THR A 103 16.68 -8.65 5.86
CA THR A 103 17.07 -7.48 5.06
C THR A 103 17.47 -7.87 3.65
N MET A 104 18.26 -8.94 3.51
CA MET A 104 18.70 -9.45 2.21
C MET A 104 17.51 -9.90 1.37
N GLU A 105 16.60 -10.70 1.95
CA GLU A 105 15.45 -11.21 1.22
C GLU A 105 14.44 -10.11 0.90
N LEU A 106 14.17 -9.20 1.83
CA LEU A 106 13.35 -8.01 1.63
C LEU A 106 13.82 -7.19 0.43
N MET A 107 15.13 -6.92 0.34
CA MET A 107 15.70 -6.18 -0.81
C MET A 107 15.71 -7.02 -2.10
N ALA A 108 15.87 -8.34 -2.01
CA ALA A 108 15.74 -9.24 -3.16
C ALA A 108 14.31 -9.22 -3.71
N PHE A 109 13.30 -9.28 -2.85
CA PHE A 109 11.89 -9.17 -3.18
C PHE A 109 11.58 -7.84 -3.84
N VAL A 110 12.10 -6.72 -3.33
CA VAL A 110 11.90 -5.41 -3.97
C VAL A 110 12.51 -5.34 -5.36
N LYS A 111 13.73 -5.84 -5.56
CA LYS A 111 14.33 -5.91 -6.91
C LYS A 111 13.44 -6.71 -7.85
N LYS A 112 12.92 -7.85 -7.40
CA LYS A 112 12.03 -8.70 -8.20
C LYS A 112 10.69 -8.01 -8.48
N SER A 113 10.05 -7.39 -7.49
CA SER A 113 8.85 -6.57 -7.65
C SER A 113 9.00 -5.49 -8.72
N ILE A 114 10.14 -4.78 -8.74
CA ILE A 114 10.42 -3.76 -9.76
C ILE A 114 10.49 -4.39 -11.16
N ARG A 115 11.16 -5.54 -11.30
CA ARG A 115 11.24 -6.26 -12.59
C ARG A 115 9.85 -6.73 -13.05
N VAL A 116 9.04 -7.29 -12.14
CA VAL A 116 7.66 -7.71 -12.40
C VAL A 116 6.82 -6.53 -12.89
N LEU A 117 6.85 -5.41 -12.18
CA LEU A 117 6.12 -4.20 -12.57
C LEU A 117 6.56 -3.67 -13.93
N LYS A 118 7.88 -3.61 -14.19
CA LYS A 118 8.42 -3.22 -15.50
C LYS A 118 7.94 -4.12 -16.63
N LYS A 119 7.88 -5.43 -16.39
CA LYS A 119 7.43 -6.41 -17.38
C LYS A 119 5.94 -6.27 -17.70
N ILE A 120 5.10 -6.09 -16.68
CA ILE A 120 3.64 -6.15 -16.84
C ILE A 120 3.01 -4.82 -17.25
N SER A 121 3.51 -3.70 -16.71
CA SER A 121 2.85 -2.40 -16.86
C SER A 121 3.74 -1.30 -17.45
N ASN A 122 5.04 -1.58 -17.67
CA ASN A 122 6.02 -0.64 -18.24
C ASN A 122 5.91 0.79 -17.67
N PRO A 123 6.03 0.98 -16.34
CA PRO A 123 5.97 2.29 -15.73
C PRO A 123 7.22 3.10 -16.08
N GLU A 124 7.05 4.42 -16.22
CA GLU A 124 8.13 5.36 -16.51
C GLU A 124 9.03 5.62 -15.29
N GLY A 125 8.52 5.35 -14.08
CA GLY A 125 9.27 5.44 -12.84
C GLY A 125 8.73 4.49 -11.77
N ILE A 126 9.50 4.29 -10.70
CA ILE A 126 9.07 3.54 -9.52
C ILE A 126 9.48 4.33 -8.28
N ASN A 127 8.57 4.52 -7.32
CA ASN A 127 8.94 4.92 -5.97
C ASN A 127 9.08 3.69 -5.07
N VAL A 128 10.15 3.68 -4.29
CA VAL A 128 10.41 2.65 -3.28
C VAL A 128 10.70 3.35 -1.96
N GLY A 129 10.07 2.92 -0.87
CA GLY A 129 10.38 3.51 0.42
C GLY A 129 9.56 2.98 1.59
N PHE A 130 9.99 3.42 2.78
CA PHE A 130 9.34 3.15 4.05
C PHE A 130 8.74 4.43 4.63
N ASN A 131 7.71 4.25 5.43
CA ASN A 131 7.20 5.25 6.35
C ASN A 131 7.47 4.76 7.77
N LEU A 132 8.57 5.19 8.38
CA LEU A 132 8.99 4.77 9.72
C LEU A 132 8.52 5.76 10.79
N GLY A 133 7.80 5.22 11.79
CA GLY A 133 7.26 5.99 12.91
C GLY A 133 5.95 6.70 12.60
N LYS A 134 5.21 7.08 13.66
CA LYS A 134 3.87 7.68 13.52
C LYS A 134 3.87 8.99 12.73
N ALA A 135 4.94 9.78 12.84
CA ALA A 135 5.06 11.08 12.20
C ALA A 135 5.27 11.00 10.68
N SER A 136 5.65 9.84 10.14
CA SER A 136 5.97 9.69 8.71
C SER A 136 4.73 9.35 7.84
N GLY A 137 3.52 9.40 8.39
CA GLY A 137 2.28 9.12 7.64
C GLY A 137 1.92 7.64 7.47
N GLY A 138 2.69 6.72 8.05
CA GLY A 138 2.41 5.27 8.04
C GLY A 138 1.15 4.92 8.83
N SER A 139 0.19 4.22 8.22
CA SER A 139 -1.04 3.74 8.88
C SER A 139 -0.82 2.54 9.80
N VAL A 140 0.20 1.72 9.52
CA VAL A 140 0.55 0.52 10.29
C VAL A 140 1.96 0.72 10.82
N GLY A 141 2.08 1.50 11.88
CA GLY A 141 3.37 1.95 12.41
C GLY A 141 4.12 0.89 13.23
N ASP A 142 3.55 -0.30 13.42
CA ASP A 142 4.08 -1.36 14.27
C ASP A 142 4.48 -2.64 13.50
N HIS A 143 4.33 -2.64 12.17
CA HIS A 143 4.84 -3.69 11.30
C HIS A 143 5.37 -3.07 10.00
N LEU A 144 6.68 -3.12 9.86
CA LEU A 144 7.47 -2.61 8.75
C LEU A 144 6.96 -3.16 7.41
N HIS A 145 6.81 -2.30 6.42
CA HIS A 145 6.45 -2.69 5.07
C HIS A 145 7.04 -1.69 4.08
N MET A 146 7.71 -2.19 3.05
CA MET A 146 8.31 -1.37 2.01
C MET A 146 7.35 -1.21 0.86
N HIS A 147 7.00 0.02 0.52
CA HIS A 147 6.17 0.32 -0.63
C HIS A 147 6.97 0.24 -1.92
N VAL A 148 6.38 -0.35 -2.96
CA VAL A 148 6.86 -0.30 -4.34
C VAL A 148 5.71 0.19 -5.22
N VAL A 149 5.83 1.41 -5.73
CA VAL A 149 4.74 2.13 -6.39
C VAL A 149 5.14 2.49 -7.81
N PRO A 150 4.49 1.91 -8.84
CA PRO A 150 4.76 2.28 -10.23
C PRO A 150 4.21 3.68 -10.55
N ARG A 151 4.92 4.43 -11.39
CA ARG A 151 4.65 5.83 -11.71
C ARG A 151 4.65 6.07 -13.22
N TRP A 152 3.81 7.00 -13.66
CA TRP A 152 3.74 7.51 -15.04
C TRP A 152 3.69 9.03 -15.04
N SER A 153 4.23 9.66 -16.08
CA SER A 153 4.13 11.11 -16.23
C SER A 153 2.67 11.57 -16.21
N GLY A 154 2.35 12.50 -15.32
CA GLY A 154 0.98 13.02 -15.16
C GLY A 154 0.08 12.26 -14.19
N ASP A 155 0.55 11.16 -13.58
CA ASP A 155 -0.19 10.41 -12.54
C ASP A 155 -0.34 11.16 -11.21
N SER A 156 0.35 12.31 -11.08
CA SER A 156 0.35 13.17 -9.89
C SER A 156 -0.93 14.01 -9.78
N ASN A 157 -1.75 14.00 -10.83
CA ASN A 157 -3.08 14.57 -10.79
C ASN A 157 -4.04 13.51 -10.27
N PHE A 158 -4.26 13.57 -8.95
CA PHE A 158 -5.51 13.24 -8.27
C PHE A 158 -6.40 12.21 -8.97
N MET A 159 -6.50 11.01 -8.37
CA MET A 159 -7.55 10.00 -8.57
C MET A 159 -8.50 10.29 -9.72
N THR A 160 -8.50 9.42 -10.73
CA THR A 160 -9.67 9.23 -11.58
C THR A 160 -10.83 8.72 -10.72
N ILE A 161 -11.47 9.61 -9.95
CA ILE A 161 -12.84 9.46 -9.51
C ILE A 161 -13.66 9.71 -10.78
N LEU A 162 -13.69 8.71 -11.65
CA LEU A 162 -14.83 8.56 -12.54
C LEU A 162 -15.98 8.07 -11.66
N ASP A 163 -16.80 9.02 -11.26
CA ASP A 163 -18.22 8.81 -10.99
C ASP A 163 -18.55 7.71 -9.97
N GLY A 164 -18.27 7.95 -8.69
CA GLY A 164 -18.82 7.16 -7.57
C GLY A 164 -18.49 5.67 -7.58
N THR A 165 -17.60 5.22 -8.47
CA THR A 165 -17.36 3.81 -8.68
C THR A 165 -16.27 3.35 -7.72
N LYS A 166 -16.65 2.46 -6.78
CA LYS A 166 -15.73 1.69 -5.96
C LYS A 166 -14.52 1.31 -6.82
N VAL A 167 -13.30 1.68 -6.41
CA VAL A 167 -12.08 1.11 -7.00
C VAL A 167 -12.14 -0.38 -6.65
N LEU A 168 -12.64 -1.16 -7.61
CA LEU A 168 -13.38 -2.40 -7.35
C LEU A 168 -12.43 -3.51 -6.87
N PRO A 169 -12.77 -4.26 -5.82
CA PRO A 169 -12.05 -5.46 -5.40
C PRO A 169 -11.74 -6.45 -6.54
N GLN A 170 -12.52 -6.44 -7.61
CA GLN A 170 -12.29 -7.22 -8.82
C GLN A 170 -11.02 -6.81 -9.56
N LEU A 171 -10.74 -5.50 -9.69
CA LEU A 171 -9.51 -4.99 -10.31
C LEU A 171 -8.26 -5.35 -9.50
N LEU A 172 -8.37 -5.42 -8.17
CA LEU A 172 -7.26 -5.85 -7.31
C LEU A 172 -6.94 -7.33 -7.50
N LYS A 173 -7.94 -8.19 -7.67
CA LYS A 173 -7.73 -9.62 -7.94
C LYS A 173 -7.05 -9.85 -9.27
N GLU A 174 -7.53 -9.20 -10.33
CA GLU A 174 -6.93 -9.26 -11.67
C GLU A 174 -5.49 -8.72 -11.67
N THR A 175 -5.26 -7.59 -10.98
CA THR A 175 -3.91 -7.04 -10.80
C THR A 175 -3.00 -8.01 -10.06
N ARG A 176 -3.49 -8.64 -8.98
CA ARG A 176 -2.72 -9.62 -8.20
C ARG A 176 -2.36 -10.83 -9.05
N GLU A 177 -3.31 -11.36 -9.82
CA GLU A 177 -3.09 -12.49 -10.73
C GLU A 177 -2.02 -12.17 -11.77
N ALA A 178 -2.12 -11.02 -12.44
CA ALA A 178 -1.12 -10.59 -13.42
C ALA A 178 0.28 -10.47 -12.79
N LEU A 179 0.39 -9.84 -11.62
CA LEU A 179 1.67 -9.69 -10.90
C LEU A 179 2.23 -11.04 -10.44
N ALA A 180 1.39 -11.94 -9.92
CA ALA A 180 1.82 -13.26 -9.47
C ALA A 180 2.31 -14.11 -10.65
N GLN A 181 1.64 -14.03 -11.81
CA GLN A 181 2.10 -14.69 -13.02
C GLN A 181 3.46 -14.14 -13.48
N GLY A 182 3.61 -12.82 -13.56
CA GLY A 182 4.90 -12.22 -13.95
C GLY A 182 6.02 -12.50 -12.94
N TRP A 183 5.68 -12.72 -11.66
CA TRP A 183 6.64 -13.19 -10.66
C TRP A 183 7.19 -14.58 -10.99
N GLN A 184 6.30 -15.52 -11.31
CA GLN A 184 6.68 -16.88 -11.70
C GLN A 184 7.52 -16.89 -12.99
N GLU A 185 7.17 -16.06 -13.97
CA GLU A 185 7.96 -15.93 -15.20
C GLU A 185 9.39 -15.46 -14.92
N ILE A 186 9.56 -14.47 -14.04
CA ILE A 186 10.89 -13.99 -13.66
C ILE A 186 11.68 -15.04 -12.89
N GLU A 187 11.02 -15.85 -12.06
CA GLU A 187 11.68 -16.98 -11.37
C GLU A 187 12.19 -18.04 -12.34
N LEU A 188 11.41 -18.34 -13.37
CA LEU A 188 11.81 -19.24 -14.43
C LEU A 188 12.99 -18.66 -15.22
N GLU A 189 12.96 -17.37 -15.58
CA GLU A 189 14.07 -16.67 -16.24
C GLU A 189 15.35 -16.70 -15.40
N ASP A 190 15.25 -16.42 -14.10
CA ASP A 190 16.40 -16.41 -13.19
C ASP A 190 17.01 -17.82 -13.05
N SER A 191 16.17 -18.84 -12.92
CA SER A 191 16.61 -20.24 -12.85
C SER A 191 17.33 -20.69 -14.14
N GLN A 192 16.81 -20.28 -15.30
CA GLN A 192 17.43 -20.59 -16.60
C GLN A 192 18.77 -19.86 -16.77
N MET A 193 18.87 -18.60 -16.34
CA MET A 193 20.13 -17.86 -16.39
C MET A 193 21.20 -18.49 -15.48
N GLU A 194 20.82 -18.96 -14.28
CA GLU A 194 21.74 -19.66 -13.37
C GLU A 194 22.21 -21.00 -13.94
N ALA A 195 21.31 -21.80 -14.51
CA ALA A 195 21.68 -23.03 -15.20
C ALA A 195 22.66 -22.75 -16.35
N SER A 196 22.40 -21.73 -17.16
CA SER A 196 23.28 -21.33 -18.26
C SER A 196 24.67 -20.89 -17.79
N ARG A 197 24.76 -20.15 -16.67
CA ARG A 197 26.04 -19.74 -16.05
C ARG A 197 26.83 -20.92 -15.50
N MET A 198 26.14 -21.94 -14.97
CA MET A 198 26.77 -23.16 -14.50
C MET A 198 27.28 -24.03 -15.67
N GLU A 199 26.59 -24.03 -16.80
CA GLU A 199 27.01 -24.75 -18.02
C GLU A 199 28.17 -24.06 -18.75
N ASN A 200 28.30 -22.73 -18.66
CA ASN A 200 29.42 -21.96 -19.24
C ASN A 200 30.06 -20.98 -18.23
N PRO A 201 30.95 -21.46 -17.35
CA PRO A 201 31.55 -20.63 -16.29
C PRO A 201 32.51 -19.53 -16.76
N SER A 202 32.86 -19.51 -18.06
CA SER A 202 33.93 -18.68 -18.63
C SER A 202 33.46 -17.67 -19.69
N ALA A 203 32.15 -17.40 -19.79
CA ALA A 203 31.57 -16.41 -20.71
C ALA A 203 31.33 -15.05 -20.02
#